data_AF-A0A0H5PHU4-F1
#
_entry.id   AF-A0A0H5PHU4-F1
#
_cell.length_a   1.000
_cell.length_b   1.000
_cell.length_c   1.000
_cell.angle_alpha   90.00
_cell.angle_beta   90.00
_cell.angle_gamma   90.00
#
_symmetry.space_group_name_H-M   'P 1'
#
loop_
_entity.id
_entity.type
_entity.pdbx_description
1 polymer ?
#
loop_
_entity_poly.entity_id
_entity_poly.type
_entity_poly.pdbx_seq_one_letter_code
_entity_poly.pdbx_strand_id
1 'polypeptide(L)'
;MVRECGDLVANARLVARTLTDPRQGRLFRAVIAAATCDSGAADALHRFYDVRLTEWGPCVDDAVRRGEAPPGTDPRAVLAAVSAPLYYRLLASGDPIDDAAAVAAAEAAVAAVTAGVFVS
;
A
#
# COMPACT_ATOMS: atom_id res chain seq x y z
N MET A 1 11.49 20.43 -5.67
CA MET A 1 12.18 19.20 -5.26
C MET A 1 11.41 18.65 -4.07
N VAL A 2 10.48 17.73 -4.31
CA VAL A 2 9.64 17.12 -3.26
C VAL A 2 10.58 16.28 -2.39
N ARG A 3 10.81 16.71 -1.15
CA ARG A 3 11.65 16.01 -0.19
C ARG A 3 10.76 15.64 0.99
N GLU A 4 10.77 14.36 1.30
CA GLU A 4 10.16 13.69 2.46
C GLU A 4 8.72 13.20 2.30
N CYS A 5 8.59 12.07 1.59
CA CYS A 5 7.40 11.22 1.67
C CYS A 5 7.51 10.22 2.84
N GLY A 6 7.88 10.72 4.02
CA GLY A 6 8.12 9.90 5.22
C GLY A 6 6.92 9.01 5.56
N ASP A 7 5.71 9.49 5.29
CA ASP A 7 4.46 8.77 5.57
C ASP A 7 4.27 7.55 4.66
N LEU A 8 4.54 7.64 3.35
CA LEU A 8 4.43 6.49 2.46
C LEU A 8 5.52 5.44 2.73
N VAL A 9 6.73 5.88 3.10
CA VAL A 9 7.79 4.97 3.54
C VAL A 9 7.41 4.30 4.86
N ALA A 10 6.83 5.05 5.81
CA ALA A 10 6.34 4.49 7.07
C ALA A 10 5.22 3.45 6.84
N ASN A 11 4.28 3.74 5.95
CA ASN A 11 3.24 2.80 5.52
C ASN A 11 3.86 1.55 4.90
N ALA A 12 4.76 1.70 3.91
CA ALA A 12 5.40 0.58 3.24
C ALA A 12 6.15 -0.33 4.23
N ARG A 13 6.89 0.27 5.17
CA ARG A 13 7.58 -0.48 6.24
C ARG A 13 6.61 -1.18 7.17
N LEU A 14 5.47 -0.56 7.50
CA LEU A 14 4.43 -1.20 8.29
C LEU A 14 3.84 -2.42 7.56
N VAL A 15 3.56 -2.28 6.25
CA VAL A 15 3.11 -3.39 5.40
C VAL A 15 4.17 -4.50 5.41
N ALA A 16 5.42 -4.17 5.11
CA ALA A 16 6.53 -5.12 5.04
C ALA A 16 6.70 -5.91 6.34
N ARG A 17 6.71 -5.23 7.50
CA ARG A 17 6.76 -5.90 8.82
C ARG A 17 5.56 -6.82 9.04
N THR A 18 4.36 -6.39 8.67
CA THR A 18 3.14 -7.20 8.83
C THR A 18 3.18 -8.45 7.96
N LEU A 19 3.64 -8.34 6.71
CA LEU A 19 3.69 -9.44 5.77
C LEU A 19 4.82 -10.44 6.04
N THR A 20 5.90 -9.98 6.69
CA THR A 20 7.06 -10.81 7.07
C THR A 20 6.97 -11.38 8.47
N ASP A 21 6.07 -10.86 9.32
CA ASP A 21 5.83 -11.45 10.63
C ASP A 21 5.36 -12.91 10.48
N PRO A 22 5.96 -13.87 11.22
CA PRO A 22 5.66 -15.29 11.05
C PRO A 22 4.18 -15.63 11.22
N ARG A 23 3.48 -14.96 12.14
CA ARG A 23 2.06 -15.21 12.39
C ARG A 23 1.19 -14.45 11.40
N GLN A 24 1.41 -13.14 11.28
CA GLN A 24 0.55 -12.26 10.47
C GLN A 24 0.70 -12.56 8.98
N GLY A 25 1.91 -12.82 8.49
CA GLY A 25 2.13 -13.21 7.09
C GLY A 25 1.40 -14.49 6.70
N ARG A 26 1.41 -15.51 7.57
CA ARG A 26 0.63 -16.75 7.36
C ARG A 26 -0.88 -16.49 7.39
N LEU A 27 -1.33 -15.63 8.31
CA LEU A 27 -2.74 -15.24 8.39
C LEU A 27 -3.21 -14.55 7.11
N PHE A 28 -2.46 -13.58 6.59
CA PHE A 28 -2.81 -12.88 5.34
C PHE A 28 -2.88 -13.83 4.15
N ARG A 29 -1.92 -14.76 4.01
CA ARG A 29 -1.98 -15.79 2.96
C ARG A 29 -3.25 -16.64 3.07
N ALA A 30 -3.60 -17.07 4.28
CA ALA A 30 -4.78 -17.90 4.52
C ALA A 30 -6.09 -17.15 4.21
N VAL A 31 -6.21 -15.89 4.64
CA VAL A 31 -7.40 -15.07 4.36
C VAL A 31 -7.54 -14.79 2.86
N ILE A 32 -6.44 -14.50 2.16
CA ILE A 32 -6.45 -14.28 0.72
C ILE A 32 -6.83 -15.57 -0.02
N ALA A 33 -6.31 -16.72 0.39
CA ALA A 33 -6.70 -18.02 -0.17
C ALA A 33 -8.17 -18.36 0.10
N ALA A 34 -8.71 -18.02 1.28
CA ALA A 34 -10.13 -18.20 1.56
C ALA A 34 -11.00 -17.33 0.65
N ALA A 35 -10.60 -16.07 0.44
CA ALA A 35 -11.29 -15.12 -0.44
C ALA A 35 -11.34 -15.56 -1.91
N THR A 36 -10.44 -16.44 -2.39
CA THR A 36 -10.52 -16.97 -3.76
C THR A 36 -11.60 -18.04 -3.94
N CYS A 37 -12.14 -18.59 -2.86
CA CYS A 37 -13.05 -19.73 -2.89
C CYS A 37 -14.38 -19.48 -2.16
N ASP A 38 -14.48 -18.42 -1.34
CA ASP A 38 -15.65 -18.07 -0.55
C ASP A 38 -15.97 -16.58 -0.68
N SER A 39 -17.20 -16.25 -1.11
CA SER A 39 -17.62 -14.86 -1.34
C SER A 39 -17.75 -14.06 -0.04
N GLY A 40 -18.13 -14.69 1.07
CA GLY A 40 -18.20 -14.03 2.37
C GLY A 40 -16.82 -13.60 2.86
N ALA A 41 -15.81 -14.45 2.67
CA ALA A 41 -14.41 -14.15 2.95
C ALA A 41 -13.87 -13.06 2.01
N ALA A 42 -14.24 -13.10 0.72
CA ALA A 42 -13.88 -12.04 -0.23
C ALA A 42 -14.42 -10.68 0.19
N ASP A 43 -15.71 -10.61 0.54
CA ASP A 43 -16.35 -9.37 1.00
C ASP A 43 -15.72 -8.85 2.30
N ALA A 44 -15.39 -9.75 3.23
CA ALA A 44 -14.70 -9.39 4.47
C ALA A 44 -13.28 -8.84 4.19
N LEU A 45 -12.54 -9.46 3.27
CA LEU A 45 -11.21 -9.00 2.86
C LEU A 45 -11.27 -7.63 2.16
N HIS A 46 -12.23 -7.43 1.27
CA HIS A 46 -12.44 -6.14 0.61
C HIS A 46 -12.76 -5.03 1.61
N ARG A 47 -13.65 -5.29 2.59
CA ARG A 47 -13.93 -4.34 3.67
C ARG A 47 -12.70 -4.05 4.53
N PHE A 48 -11.89 -5.05 4.82
CA PHE A 48 -10.64 -4.86 5.56
C PHE A 48 -9.70 -3.88 4.85
N TYR A 49 -9.48 -4.06 3.54
CA TYR A 49 -8.63 -3.15 2.78
C TYR A 49 -9.27 -1.78 2.58
N ASP A 50 -10.60 -1.71 2.45
CA ASP A 50 -11.32 -0.45 2.33
C ASP A 50 -11.09 0.45 3.55
N VAL A 51 -11.25 -0.12 4.75
CA VAL A 51 -10.95 0.57 6.01
C VAL A 51 -9.48 0.96 6.06
N ARG A 52 -8.57 0.03 5.77
CA ARG A 52 -7.12 0.28 5.83
C ARG A 52 -6.67 1.41 4.89
N LEU A 53 -7.22 1.48 3.69
CA LEU A 53 -6.90 2.53 2.71
C LEU A 53 -7.51 3.87 3.13
N THR A 54 -8.71 3.85 3.72
CA THR A 54 -9.36 5.06 4.27
C THR A 54 -8.56 5.65 5.42
N GLU A 55 -8.09 4.82 6.35
CA GLU A 55 -7.29 5.27 7.51
C GLU A 55 -5.95 5.91 7.13
N TRP A 56 -5.34 5.45 6.03
CA TRP A 56 -4.10 6.03 5.52
C TRP A 56 -4.33 7.18 4.53
N GLY A 57 -5.54 7.33 3.99
CA GLY A 57 -5.89 8.37 3.01
C GLY A 57 -5.46 9.79 3.39
N PRO A 58 -5.65 10.23 4.65
CA PRO A 58 -5.27 11.56 5.10
C PRO A 58 -3.81 11.95 4.88
N CYS A 59 -2.86 11.00 4.79
CA CYS A 59 -1.47 11.36 4.52
C CYS A 59 -1.28 11.92 3.10
N VAL A 60 -2.08 11.45 2.14
CA VAL A 60 -2.08 11.94 0.75
C VAL A 60 -2.81 13.28 0.67
N ASP A 61 -3.96 13.40 1.34
CA ASP A 61 -4.72 14.66 1.40
C ASP A 61 -3.88 15.79 1.98
N ASP A 62 -3.12 15.50 3.03
CA ASP A 62 -2.22 16.46 3.65
C ASP A 62 -1.05 16.82 2.73
N ALA A 63 -0.51 15.87 1.96
CA ALA A 63 0.52 16.15 0.95
C ALA A 63 -0.02 17.08 -0.15
N VAL A 64 -1.26 16.87 -0.61
CA VAL A 64 -1.94 17.78 -1.55
C VAL A 64 -2.08 19.18 -0.94
N ARG A 65 -2.56 19.27 0.31
CA ARG A 65 -2.76 20.54 1.03
C ARG A 65 -1.43 21.31 1.24
N ARG A 66 -0.31 20.61 1.39
CA ARG A 66 1.05 21.20 1.46
C ARG A 66 1.65 21.55 0.09
N GLY A 67 1.00 21.16 -1.01
CA GLY A 67 1.51 21.35 -2.37
C GLY A 67 2.61 20.35 -2.77
N GLU A 68 2.72 19.23 -2.05
CA GLU A 68 3.68 18.16 -2.32
C GLU A 68 3.16 17.14 -3.34
N ALA A 69 1.84 17.10 -3.55
CA ALA A 69 1.16 16.28 -4.55
C ALA A 69 0.19 17.13 -5.38
N PRO A 70 -0.07 16.78 -6.66
CA PRO A 70 -1.04 17.48 -7.49
C PRO A 70 -2.46 17.47 -6.89
N PRO A 71 -3.24 18.56 -6.99
CA PRO A 71 -4.67 18.55 -6.66
C PRO A 71 -5.41 17.45 -7.43
N GLY A 72 -6.35 16.77 -6.76
CA GLY A 72 -7.08 15.65 -7.34
C GLY A 72 -6.34 14.30 -7.33
N THR A 73 -5.17 14.22 -6.68
CA THR A 73 -4.51 12.92 -6.45
C THR A 73 -5.41 12.00 -5.63
N ASP A 74 -5.75 10.82 -6.15
CA ASP A 74 -6.55 9.78 -5.48
C ASP A 74 -5.73 9.09 -4.38
N PRO A 75 -6.07 9.28 -3.09
CA PRO A 75 -5.38 8.63 -1.98
C PRO A 75 -5.41 7.11 -2.07
N ARG A 76 -6.52 6.54 -2.56
CA ARG A 76 -6.71 5.09 -2.64
C ARG A 76 -5.75 4.48 -3.65
N ALA A 77 -5.63 5.08 -4.83
CA ALA A 77 -4.71 4.62 -5.87
C ALA A 77 -3.24 4.69 -5.42
N VAL A 78 -2.85 5.78 -4.74
CA VAL A 78 -1.50 5.95 -4.20
C VAL A 78 -1.17 4.85 -3.19
N LEU A 79 -2.04 4.62 -2.20
CA LEU A 79 -1.80 3.64 -1.14
C LEU A 79 -1.85 2.20 -1.64
N ALA A 80 -2.69 1.93 -2.65
CA ALA A 80 -2.69 0.66 -3.36
C ALA A 80 -1.35 0.43 -4.08
N ALA A 81 -0.82 1.44 -4.77
CA ALA A 81 0.46 1.35 -5.48
C ALA A 81 1.65 1.10 -4.54
N VAL A 82 1.61 1.60 -3.30
CA VAL A 82 2.61 1.28 -2.27
C VAL A 82 2.52 -0.19 -1.83
N SER A 83 1.31 -0.71 -1.60
CA SER A 83 1.13 -2.06 -1.04
C SER A 83 1.28 -3.16 -2.10
N ALA A 84 0.86 -2.92 -3.33
CA ALA A 84 0.80 -3.92 -4.41
C ALA A 84 2.12 -4.68 -4.67
N PRO A 85 3.29 -4.03 -4.83
CA PRO A 85 4.54 -4.75 -5.06
C PRO A 85 4.93 -5.66 -3.89
N LEU A 86 4.54 -5.31 -2.65
CA LEU A 86 4.82 -6.14 -1.46
C LEU A 86 3.92 -7.38 -1.43
N TYR A 87 2.65 -7.24 -1.83
CA TYR A 87 1.76 -8.40 -2.00
C TYR A 87 2.16 -9.29 -3.18
N TYR A 88 2.68 -8.71 -4.27
CA TYR A 88 3.23 -9.50 -5.38
C TYR A 88 4.39 -10.39 -4.93
N ARG A 89 5.32 -9.84 -4.13
CA ARG A 89 6.41 -10.63 -3.52
C ARG A 89 5.90 -11.70 -2.57
N LEU A 90 4.87 -11.38 -1.78
CA LEU A 90 4.26 -12.35 -0.87
C LEU A 90 3.62 -13.52 -1.64
N LEU A 91 2.73 -13.22 -2.59
CA LEU A 91 1.78 -14.20 -3.13
C LEU A 91 2.23 -14.84 -4.45
N ALA A 92 3.07 -14.16 -5.20
CA ALA A 92 3.45 -14.58 -6.55
C ALA A 92 4.95 -14.88 -6.68
N SER A 93 5.83 -13.88 -6.53
CA SER A 93 7.26 -14.08 -6.86
C SER A 93 8.06 -14.79 -5.77
N GLY A 94 7.70 -14.62 -4.49
CA GLY A 94 8.45 -15.15 -3.36
C GLY A 94 9.73 -14.39 -3.03
N ASP A 95 10.00 -13.24 -3.69
CA ASP A 95 11.18 -12.43 -3.39
C ASP A 95 11.15 -11.88 -1.96
N PRO A 96 12.32 -11.59 -1.35
CA PRO A 96 12.38 -11.01 -0.02
C PRO A 96 11.59 -9.70 0.10
N ILE A 97 10.93 -9.51 1.24
CA ILE A 97 10.27 -8.26 1.61
C ILE A 97 11.14 -7.61 2.70
N ASP A 98 12.19 -6.90 2.29
CA ASP A 98 13.12 -6.19 3.16
C ASP A 98 12.87 -4.67 3.14
N ASP A 99 13.69 -3.90 3.87
CA ASP A 99 13.55 -2.44 3.94
C ASP A 99 13.73 -1.79 2.57
N ALA A 100 14.65 -2.32 1.75
CA ALA A 100 14.88 -1.82 0.40
C ALA A 100 13.64 -2.02 -0.49
N ALA A 101 12.96 -3.17 -0.39
CA ALA A 101 11.70 -3.42 -1.08
C ALA A 101 10.60 -2.44 -0.65
N ALA A 102 10.50 -2.16 0.65
CA ALA A 102 9.53 -1.21 1.20
C ALA A 102 9.78 0.23 0.72
N VAL A 103 11.04 0.68 0.78
CA VAL A 103 11.43 2.01 0.31
C VAL A 103 11.20 2.14 -1.19
N ALA A 104 11.61 1.16 -2.00
CA ALA A 104 11.41 1.19 -3.44
C ALA A 104 9.92 1.26 -3.83
N ALA A 105 9.04 0.54 -3.11
CA ALA A 105 7.60 0.61 -3.33
C ALA A 105 7.04 2.02 -3.05
N ALA A 106 7.47 2.65 -1.96
CA ALA A 106 7.07 4.01 -1.63
C ALA A 106 7.62 5.02 -2.65
N GLU A 107 8.90 4.94 -3.02
CA GLU A 107 9.52 5.85 -4.00
C GLU A 107 8.89 5.73 -5.38
N ALA A 108 8.54 4.52 -5.82
CA ALA A 108 7.82 4.32 -7.08
C ALA A 108 6.44 5.00 -7.05
N ALA A 109 5.70 4.88 -5.95
CA ALA A 109 4.42 5.57 -5.79
C ALA A 109 4.59 7.10 -5.78
N VAL A 110 5.62 7.62 -5.11
CA VAL A 110 5.95 9.07 -5.11
C VAL A 110 6.27 9.58 -6.50
N ALA A 111 7.06 8.83 -7.28
CA ALA A 111 7.37 9.18 -8.66
C ALA A 111 6.10 9.27 -9.52
N ALA A 112 5.17 8.31 -9.35
CA ALA A 112 3.89 8.29 -10.04
C ALA A 112 2.96 9.46 -9.59
N VAL A 113 2.92 9.78 -8.29
CA VAL A 113 2.21 10.97 -7.77
C VAL A 113 2.77 12.25 -8.37
N THR A 114 4.09 12.40 -8.39
CA THR A 114 4.77 13.59 -8.93
C THR A 114 4.49 13.76 -10.42
N ALA A 115 4.35 12.65 -11.15
CA ALA A 115 3.99 12.64 -12.57
C ALA A 115 2.49 12.82 -12.83
N GLY A 116 1.65 12.91 -11.80
CA GLY A 116 0.19 13.07 -11.94
C GLY A 116 -0.56 11.81 -12.37
N VAL A 117 0.04 10.63 -12.24
CA VAL A 117 -0.55 9.35 -12.69
C VAL A 117 -1.86 9.02 -11.96
N PHE A 118 -1.99 9.48 -10.71
CA PHE A 118 -3.13 9.19 -9.85
C PHE A 118 -4.12 10.34 -9.73
N VAL A 119 -4.08 11.33 -10.62
CA VAL A 119 -5.09 12.41 -10.63
C VAL A 119 -6.36 11.91 -11.31
N SER A 120 -7.51 12.02 -10.64
CA SER A 120 -8.82 11.60 -11.16
C SER A 120 -9.98 12.50 -10.74
#